data_AF-A0A1Y1VWC1-F1
#
_entry.id   AF-A0A1Y1VWC1-F1
#
_cell.length_a   1.000
_cell.length_b   1.000
_cell.length_c   1.000
_cell.angle_alpha   90.00
_cell.angle_beta   90.00
_cell.angle_gamma   90.00
#
_symmetry.space_group_name_H-M   'P 1'
#
loop_
_entity.id
_entity.type
_entity.pdbx_description
1 polymer ?
#
loop_
_entity_poly.entity_id
_entity_poly.type
_entity_poly.pdbx_seq_one_letter_code
_entity_poly.pdbx_strand_id
1 'polypeptide(L)'
;MAFTQHDVHQRLPLYRADSYDWDKPKYTHVISTDQSRWRLSVRSVPKPVGLALLLFIGTVSYLMSLQGDNLLYINEHLGIMGAELVVSVACMTAVTVMLYASRMRRSMRRVTFLAMLGTMVALYCYDHGERFEKHGFYNLLVFLAIYVPLNIAIAVFYILWCKIENFLVYFAVGSIIAGISAGISLGVLGRFQYIPGECQWVGTNIPYVDLLPAGAQNFWAGSSKSARTLTETGILHVDCGHEDKIYVDVLPDTRLIYGNGYNRNVLNATRRMPYTSAPFKVPHGIQSVVVRCGSSSSVVTRVSPPAHSLPQYIAHTRRQRPNVIFLMLDAVSHRMFFRSPATHCTSSRLFELYRYHSVGFSTDNNTKAMFAGEIYPSKEKQLPIWAYYRDRGYVTARVETGCEDWPQGISGRQVRSANICVLLPAYTQKPAMRLGISREHSITARCLYGRYLHEYALDYIRKLKRDIRASRRDGKPYMITAAFMEGHEGTSEVLATMDHALSEFIEGMRNSGELEDTVFILGADHGLHMGLNFVFTQNGRIEHQNPLFAMSMPEYLYQFANAYQERTDGGLSPFKANEQRLMTPFETHYTFRRSLFSAQKAGRTCEEAGIGASYCMCKVPESRN
;
A
#
# COMPACT_ATOMS: atom_id res chain seq x y z
N MET A 1 24.37 0.55 -56.78
CA MET A 1 24.60 1.92 -56.29
C MET A 1 25.63 1.83 -55.18
N ALA A 2 26.84 2.30 -55.48
CA ALA A 2 27.97 2.34 -54.56
C ALA A 2 27.91 3.61 -53.72
N PHE A 3 28.29 3.54 -52.44
CA PHE A 3 28.61 4.72 -51.65
C PHE A 3 29.95 4.55 -50.95
N THR A 4 30.73 5.60 -51.12
CA THR A 4 32.15 5.79 -50.88
C THR A 4 32.44 6.27 -49.46
N GLN A 5 33.61 5.85 -48.95
CA GLN A 5 34.32 6.43 -47.82
C GLN A 5 34.57 7.92 -48.01
N HIS A 6 34.43 8.70 -46.93
CA HIS A 6 35.03 10.03 -46.83
C HIS A 6 35.90 10.13 -45.56
N ASP A 7 37.17 10.41 -45.82
CA ASP A 7 38.20 10.88 -44.89
C ASP A 7 37.86 12.24 -44.27
N VAL A 8 38.14 12.39 -42.97
CA VAL A 8 38.54 13.69 -42.40
C VAL A 8 39.69 13.46 -41.42
N HIS A 9 40.90 13.78 -41.89
CA HIS A 9 42.09 14.01 -41.07
C HIS A 9 41.96 15.34 -40.31
N GLN A 10 42.10 15.32 -38.97
CA GLN A 10 42.51 16.49 -38.21
C GLN A 10 43.79 16.18 -37.41
N ARG A 11 44.78 17.04 -37.64
CA ARG A 11 46.14 17.01 -37.08
C ARG A 11 46.11 17.43 -35.62
N LEU A 12 46.71 16.62 -34.74
CA LEU A 12 47.10 17.01 -33.38
C LEU A 12 48.52 17.59 -33.41
N PRO A 13 48.82 18.70 -32.71
CA PRO A 13 50.17 19.20 -32.58
C PRO A 13 50.94 18.41 -31.52
N LEU A 14 52.11 17.91 -31.92
CA LEU A 14 53.15 17.36 -31.04
C LEU A 14 53.68 18.47 -30.12
N TYR A 15 53.44 18.35 -28.82
CA TYR A 15 54.13 19.14 -27.80
C TYR A 15 55.47 18.47 -27.47
N ARG A 16 56.54 19.23 -27.70
CA ARG A 16 57.94 18.89 -27.43
C ARG A 16 58.19 18.92 -25.93
N ALA A 17 58.78 17.86 -25.39
CA ALA A 17 59.21 17.77 -24.00
C ALA A 17 60.56 18.48 -23.84
N ASP A 18 60.55 19.67 -23.24
CA ASP A 18 61.76 20.36 -22.83
C ASP A 18 62.09 20.03 -21.35
N SER A 19 63.38 19.77 -21.15
CA SER A 19 64.05 19.32 -19.93
C SER A 19 63.85 20.23 -18.73
N TYR A 20 63.48 19.65 -17.59
CA TYR A 20 63.45 20.32 -16.29
C TYR A 20 64.86 20.39 -15.67
N ASP A 21 65.34 21.62 -15.49
CA ASP A 21 66.56 22.01 -14.80
C ASP A 21 66.32 22.01 -13.27
N TRP A 22 67.14 21.27 -12.51
CA TRP A 22 66.92 20.95 -11.09
C TRP A 22 67.72 21.80 -10.10
N ASP A 23 68.44 22.84 -10.52
CA ASP A 23 69.33 23.59 -9.61
C ASP A 23 69.05 25.10 -9.53
N LYS A 24 67.93 25.49 -8.88
CA LYS A 24 67.79 26.86 -8.34
C LYS A 24 67.24 26.89 -6.91
N PRO A 25 67.81 27.72 -6.01
CA PRO A 25 67.50 27.72 -4.59
C PRO A 25 66.11 28.31 -4.30
N LYS A 26 65.45 27.68 -3.32
CA LYS A 26 64.11 28.00 -2.80
C LYS A 26 64.01 29.47 -2.36
N TYR A 27 63.26 30.26 -3.13
CA TYR A 27 62.65 31.49 -2.64
C TYR A 27 61.42 31.12 -1.79
N THR A 28 61.54 31.26 -0.47
CA THR A 28 60.40 31.23 0.46
C THR A 28 59.55 32.48 0.24
N HIS A 29 58.57 32.39 -0.67
CA HIS A 29 57.44 33.30 -0.67
C HIS A 29 56.55 32.96 0.52
N VAL A 30 56.61 33.79 1.55
CA VAL A 30 55.56 33.92 2.56
C VAL A 30 54.32 34.41 1.81
N ILE A 31 53.45 33.50 1.39
CA ILE A 31 52.10 33.83 0.94
C ILE A 31 51.34 34.26 2.19
N SER A 32 51.39 35.55 2.48
CA SER A 32 50.37 36.21 3.28
C SER A 32 49.05 36.03 2.53
N THR A 33 48.27 35.02 2.93
CA THR A 33 46.86 34.90 2.55
C THR A 33 46.10 36.00 3.28
N ASP A 34 46.26 37.24 2.79
CA ASP A 34 45.30 38.29 3.07
C ASP A 34 44.04 37.92 2.29
N GLN A 35 43.19 37.11 2.94
CA GLN A 35 41.79 36.93 2.58
C GLN A 35 41.10 38.28 2.73
N SER A 36 41.35 39.16 1.75
CA SER A 36 40.64 40.40 1.52
C SER A 36 39.19 40.04 1.17
N ARG A 37 38.44 39.92 2.26
CA ARG A 37 37.00 40.03 2.41
C ARG A 37 36.31 40.65 1.19
N TRP A 38 35.80 39.80 0.31
CA TRP A 38 34.52 40.04 -0.35
C TRP A 38 33.42 39.96 0.72
N ARG A 39 33.43 40.87 1.69
CA ARG A 39 32.25 41.17 2.48
C ARG A 39 31.34 41.94 1.55
N LEU A 40 30.41 41.23 0.92
CA LEU A 40 29.13 41.82 0.53
C LEU A 40 28.62 42.54 1.79
N SER A 41 28.88 43.85 1.84
CA SER A 41 28.44 44.73 2.91
C SER A 41 26.95 44.99 2.69
N VAL A 42 26.14 43.93 2.82
CA VAL A 42 24.74 44.09 3.16
C VAL A 42 24.76 44.86 4.47
N ARG A 43 24.34 46.14 4.43
CA ARG A 43 24.17 46.98 5.62
C ARG A 43 23.50 46.11 6.67
N SER A 44 24.24 45.77 7.73
CA SER A 44 23.90 44.68 8.62
C SER A 44 22.58 44.99 9.30
N VAL A 45 21.50 44.35 8.85
CA VAL A 45 20.24 44.34 9.59
C VAL A 45 20.57 43.94 11.02
N PRO A 46 20.19 44.73 12.04
CA PRO A 46 20.47 44.37 13.42
C PRO A 46 19.95 42.95 13.69
N LYS A 47 20.78 42.07 14.26
CA LYS A 47 20.39 40.67 14.57
C LYS A 47 19.02 40.54 15.26
N PRO A 48 18.64 41.43 16.20
CA PRO A 48 17.30 41.38 16.79
C PRO A 48 16.17 41.56 15.77
N VAL A 49 16.35 42.45 14.79
CA VAL A 49 15.38 42.72 13.72
C VAL A 49 15.24 41.49 12.82
N GLY A 50 16.37 40.87 12.44
CA GLY A 50 16.34 39.64 11.65
C GLY A 50 15.65 38.48 12.38
N LEU A 51 15.92 38.28 13.67
CA LEU A 51 15.27 37.24 14.49
C LEU A 51 13.77 37.49 14.65
N ALA A 52 13.37 38.75 14.89
CA ALA A 52 11.96 39.11 14.99
C ALA A 52 11.23 38.90 13.66
N LEU A 53 11.86 39.26 12.53
CA LEU A 53 11.30 39.04 11.20
C LEU A 53 11.11 37.55 10.89
N LEU A 54 12.11 36.71 11.18
CA LEU A 54 12.01 35.26 10.98
C LEU A 54 10.92 34.63 11.85
N LEU A 55 10.83 35.00 13.14
CA LEU A 55 9.77 34.54 14.02
C LEU A 55 8.39 34.98 13.51
N PHE A 56 8.27 36.22 13.03
CA PHE A 56 7.02 36.74 12.47
C PHE A 56 6.59 35.97 11.23
N ILE A 57 7.48 35.85 10.22
CA ILE A 57 7.20 35.10 8.99
C ILE A 57 6.85 33.65 9.33
N GLY A 58 7.64 32.99 10.18
CA GLY A 58 7.38 31.61 10.58
C GLY A 58 6.03 31.42 11.27
N THR A 59 5.60 32.40 12.09
CA THR A 59 4.30 32.37 12.76
C THR A 59 3.15 32.60 11.77
N VAL A 60 3.28 33.59 10.89
CA VAL A 60 2.25 33.91 9.88
C VAL A 60 2.06 32.75 8.91
N SER A 61 3.14 32.18 8.38
CA SER A 61 3.06 31.00 7.52
C SER A 61 2.45 29.80 8.24
N TYR A 62 2.77 29.58 9.53
CA TYR A 62 2.08 28.54 10.30
C TYR A 62 0.57 28.81 10.39
N LEU A 63 0.16 30.04 10.70
CA LEU A 63 -1.26 30.40 10.77
C LEU A 63 -1.96 30.25 9.41
N MET A 64 -1.27 30.52 8.30
CA MET A 64 -1.79 30.28 6.95
C MET A 64 -1.93 28.79 6.65
N SER A 65 -1.03 27.95 7.17
CA SER A 65 -1.16 26.48 7.05
C SER A 65 -2.41 25.95 7.76
N LEU A 66 -2.93 26.66 8.77
CA LEU A 66 -4.12 26.29 9.53
C LEU A 66 -5.44 26.66 8.84
N GLN A 67 -5.41 27.24 7.64
CA GLN A 67 -6.64 27.56 6.91
C GLN A 67 -7.36 26.27 6.53
N GLY A 68 -8.46 25.98 7.22
CA GLY A 68 -9.29 24.80 7.01
C GLY A 68 -10.73 25.14 6.69
N ASP A 69 -11.34 24.34 5.82
CA ASP A 69 -12.77 24.37 5.49
C ASP A 69 -13.18 22.92 5.17
N ASN A 70 -14.15 22.71 4.28
CA ASN A 70 -14.57 21.41 3.81
C ASN A 70 -13.45 20.66 3.04
N LEU A 71 -13.66 19.37 2.84
CA LEU A 71 -12.69 18.47 2.22
C LEU A 71 -12.25 18.91 0.80
N LEU A 72 -13.16 19.51 0.02
CA LEU A 72 -12.84 19.97 -1.33
C LEU A 72 -11.82 21.11 -1.28
N TYR A 73 -12.06 22.08 -0.40
CA TYR A 73 -11.13 23.18 -0.15
C TYR A 73 -9.75 22.67 0.28
N ILE A 74 -9.71 21.75 1.25
CA ILE A 74 -8.46 21.14 1.72
C ILE A 74 -7.70 20.48 0.57
N ASN A 75 -8.39 19.71 -0.28
CA ASN A 75 -7.76 19.03 -1.41
C ASN A 75 -7.19 20.01 -2.45
N GLU A 76 -7.91 21.10 -2.75
CA GLU A 76 -7.46 22.13 -3.68
C GLU A 76 -6.30 22.97 -3.14
N HIS A 77 -6.21 23.15 -1.82
CA HIS A 77 -5.23 24.01 -1.16
C HIS A 77 -4.11 23.25 -0.43
N LEU A 78 -4.10 21.91 -0.47
CA LEU A 78 -3.15 21.07 0.26
C LEU A 78 -1.68 21.43 -0.04
N GLY A 79 -1.38 21.73 -1.31
CA GLY A 79 -0.04 22.15 -1.72
C GLY A 79 0.38 23.48 -1.10
N ILE A 80 -0.53 24.44 -0.99
CA ILE A 80 -0.27 25.77 -0.40
C ILE A 80 -0.11 25.64 1.11
N MET A 81 -1.03 24.94 1.79
CA MET A 81 -0.92 24.69 3.23
C MET A 81 0.38 23.97 3.59
N GLY A 82 0.77 22.96 2.81
CA GLY A 82 2.03 22.26 2.98
C GLY A 82 3.25 23.16 2.77
N ALA A 83 3.24 24.02 1.73
CA ALA A 83 4.32 24.97 1.48
C ALA A 83 4.48 25.98 2.64
N GLU A 84 3.38 26.53 3.14
CA GLU A 84 3.39 27.45 4.28
C GLU A 84 3.91 26.78 5.57
N LEU A 85 3.55 25.52 5.79
CA LEU A 85 4.11 24.74 6.91
C LEU A 85 5.63 24.56 6.78
N VAL A 86 6.14 24.28 5.58
CA VAL A 86 7.58 24.17 5.30
C VAL A 86 8.30 25.50 5.50
N VAL A 87 7.71 26.62 5.06
CA VAL A 87 8.27 27.97 5.30
C VAL A 87 8.36 28.26 6.79
N SER A 88 7.32 27.87 7.56
CA SER A 88 7.34 27.98 9.01
C SER A 88 8.50 27.19 9.64
N VAL A 89 8.66 25.92 9.26
CA VAL A 89 9.77 25.07 9.73
C VAL A 89 11.12 25.67 9.38
N ALA A 90 11.30 26.19 8.16
CA ALA A 90 12.55 26.79 7.72
C ALA A 90 12.89 28.06 8.54
N CYS A 91 11.92 28.93 8.78
CA CYS A 91 12.11 30.14 9.58
C CYS A 91 12.47 29.82 11.04
N MET A 92 11.75 28.88 11.67
CA MET A 92 12.02 28.47 13.05
C MET A 92 13.37 27.74 13.16
N THR A 93 13.75 26.96 12.14
CA THR A 93 15.06 26.33 12.04
C THR A 93 16.17 27.39 11.95
N ALA A 94 16.00 28.41 11.12
CA ALA A 94 16.97 29.51 11.02
C ALA A 94 17.17 30.23 12.36
N VAL A 95 16.08 30.53 13.08
CA VAL A 95 16.14 31.10 14.45
C VAL A 95 16.91 30.18 15.40
N THR A 96 16.66 28.87 15.34
CA THR A 96 17.30 27.86 16.18
C THR A 96 18.80 27.76 15.89
N VAL A 97 19.18 27.70 14.62
CA VAL A 97 20.58 27.74 14.18
C VAL A 97 21.27 29.01 14.66
N MET A 98 20.62 30.17 14.55
CA MET A 98 21.17 31.42 15.08
C MET A 98 21.36 31.39 16.60
N LEU A 99 20.48 30.72 17.36
CA LEU A 99 20.61 30.59 18.82
C LEU A 99 21.93 29.95 19.26
N TYR A 100 22.35 28.86 18.59
CA TYR A 100 23.55 28.12 18.97
C TYR A 100 24.80 28.47 18.15
N ALA A 101 24.68 28.81 16.86
CA ALA A 101 25.83 29.07 15.99
C ALA A 101 26.31 30.53 16.01
N SER A 102 25.43 31.50 16.33
CA SER A 102 25.81 32.92 16.35
C SER A 102 26.35 33.37 17.71
N ARG A 103 27.38 34.23 17.68
CA ARG A 103 27.80 35.01 18.85
C ARG A 103 26.70 36.01 19.20
N MET A 104 25.97 35.73 20.28
CA MET A 104 24.86 36.52 20.81
C MET A 104 25.04 36.77 22.30
N ARG A 105 24.54 37.92 22.79
CA ARG A 105 24.50 38.19 24.24
C ARG A 105 23.57 37.17 24.92
N ARG A 106 23.93 36.72 26.12
CA ARG A 106 23.17 35.69 26.88
C ARG A 106 21.71 36.10 27.11
N SER A 107 21.45 37.37 27.40
CA SER A 107 20.08 37.89 27.57
C SER A 107 19.25 37.74 26.30
N MET A 108 19.79 38.16 25.15
CA MET A 108 19.13 38.04 23.85
C MET A 108 18.82 36.59 23.50
N ARG A 109 19.76 35.66 23.75
CA ARG A 109 19.53 34.22 23.54
C ARG A 109 18.35 33.71 24.37
N ARG A 110 18.26 34.10 25.66
CA ARG A 110 17.13 33.72 26.53
C ARG A 110 15.81 34.29 26.03
N VAL A 111 15.79 35.58 25.67
CA VAL A 111 14.58 36.24 25.16
C VAL A 111 14.10 35.57 23.88
N THR A 112 14.98 35.32 22.91
CA THR A 112 14.63 34.66 21.65
C THR A 112 14.15 33.22 21.89
N PHE A 113 14.80 32.46 22.77
CA PHE A 113 14.34 31.11 23.12
C PHE A 113 12.94 31.11 23.76
N LEU A 114 12.70 31.99 24.74
CA LEU A 114 11.40 32.13 25.38
C LEU A 114 10.32 32.61 24.40
N ALA A 115 10.66 33.52 23.48
CA ALA A 115 9.75 33.96 22.43
C ALA A 115 9.37 32.80 21.50
N MET A 116 10.35 32.00 21.06
CA MET A 116 10.11 30.83 20.21
C MET A 116 9.22 29.78 20.91
N LEU A 117 9.50 29.50 22.19
CA LEU A 117 8.68 28.60 23.01
C LEU A 117 7.26 29.14 23.21
N GLY A 118 7.14 30.44 23.51
CA GLY A 118 5.86 31.13 23.65
C GLY A 118 5.03 31.09 22.38
N THR A 119 5.65 31.30 21.21
CA THR A 119 4.99 31.16 19.90
C THR A 119 4.47 29.74 19.69
N MET A 120 5.27 28.70 19.97
CA MET A 120 4.83 27.32 19.81
C MET A 120 3.64 26.97 20.71
N VAL A 121 3.66 27.41 21.97
CA VAL A 121 2.54 27.23 22.91
C VAL A 121 1.30 28.00 22.43
N ALA A 122 1.47 29.24 21.95
CA ALA A 122 0.37 30.05 21.44
C ALA A 122 -0.28 29.42 20.19
N LEU A 123 0.52 28.89 19.26
CA LEU A 123 0.02 28.21 18.06
C LEU A 123 -0.74 26.92 18.42
N TYR A 124 -0.24 26.14 19.37
CA TYR A 124 -0.97 24.97 19.89
C TYR A 124 -2.31 25.36 20.52
N CYS A 125 -2.33 26.42 21.34
CA CYS A 125 -3.57 26.91 21.95
C CYS A 125 -4.55 27.50 20.93
N TYR A 126 -4.05 28.10 19.84
CA TYR A 126 -4.86 28.72 18.79
C TYR A 126 -5.70 27.69 18.03
N ASP A 127 -5.10 26.58 17.61
CA ASP A 127 -5.82 25.48 16.98
C ASP A 127 -5.23 24.12 17.41
N HIS A 128 -5.96 23.42 18.27
CA HIS A 128 -5.69 22.06 18.72
C HIS A 128 -6.76 21.08 18.19
N GLY A 129 -7.52 21.48 17.18
CA GLY A 129 -8.54 20.61 16.61
C GLY A 129 -7.95 19.45 15.83
N GLU A 130 -8.77 18.40 15.72
CA GLU A 130 -8.48 17.18 14.94
C GLU A 130 -9.44 17.02 13.74
N ARG A 131 -10.15 18.08 13.35
CA ARG A 131 -11.12 18.05 12.23
C ARG A 131 -10.60 18.86 11.05
N PHE A 132 -11.13 18.67 9.84
CA PHE A 132 -10.64 19.42 8.67
C PHE A 132 -10.78 20.93 8.82
N GLU A 133 -11.83 21.40 9.50
CA GLU A 133 -12.07 22.83 9.75
C GLU A 133 -11.14 23.41 10.83
N LYS A 134 -10.56 22.55 11.66
CA LYS A 134 -9.65 22.87 12.78
C LYS A 134 -8.68 21.71 12.93
N HIS A 135 -7.57 21.76 12.20
CA HIS A 135 -6.62 20.65 12.06
C HIS A 135 -5.25 21.01 12.63
N GLY A 136 -5.17 22.02 13.49
CA GLY A 136 -3.89 22.50 14.01
C GLY A 136 -3.10 21.49 14.84
N PHE A 137 -3.76 20.46 15.40
CA PHE A 137 -3.02 19.34 15.98
C PHE A 137 -2.21 18.57 14.94
N TYR A 138 -2.77 18.30 13.74
CA TYR A 138 -2.06 17.62 12.66
C TYR A 138 -0.91 18.46 12.12
N ASN A 139 -1.14 19.76 11.90
CA ASN A 139 -0.08 20.64 11.43
C ASN A 139 1.05 20.76 12.46
N LEU A 140 0.73 20.80 13.75
CA LEU A 140 1.74 20.80 14.81
C LEU A 140 2.55 19.51 14.80
N LEU A 141 1.88 18.37 14.63
CA LEU A 141 2.52 17.07 14.58
C LEU A 141 3.46 16.94 13.38
N VAL A 142 3.01 17.35 12.19
CA VAL A 142 3.84 17.40 10.97
C VAL A 142 4.98 18.39 11.14
N PHE A 143 4.72 19.58 11.70
CA PHE A 143 5.74 20.58 12.00
C PHE A 143 6.82 19.99 12.89
N LEU A 144 6.47 19.37 14.03
CA LEU A 144 7.42 18.76 14.96
C LEU A 144 8.17 17.59 14.34
N ALA A 145 7.48 16.76 13.54
CA ALA A 145 8.07 15.62 12.83
C ALA A 145 9.16 16.05 11.83
N ILE A 146 9.06 17.26 11.26
CA ILE A 146 10.10 17.80 10.37
C ILE A 146 11.13 18.60 11.18
N TYR A 147 10.66 19.54 12.00
CA TYR A 147 11.49 20.52 12.71
C TYR A 147 12.47 19.86 13.68
N VAL A 148 12.03 18.89 14.49
CA VAL A 148 12.89 18.28 15.53
C VAL A 148 14.04 17.47 14.91
N PRO A 149 13.79 16.48 14.02
CA PRO A 149 14.88 15.71 13.40
C PRO A 149 15.82 16.58 12.58
N LEU A 150 15.27 17.56 11.83
CA LEU A 150 16.07 18.50 11.04
C LEU A 150 17.04 19.30 11.93
N ASN A 151 16.55 19.89 13.03
CA ASN A 151 17.41 20.70 13.91
C ASN A 151 18.42 19.84 14.69
N ILE A 152 18.08 18.60 15.06
CA ILE A 152 19.05 17.65 15.62
C ILE A 152 20.15 17.36 14.59
N ALA A 153 19.78 17.06 13.34
CA ALA A 153 20.75 16.77 12.28
C ALA A 153 21.66 17.97 12.01
N ILE A 154 21.12 19.19 11.90
CA ILE A 154 21.92 20.41 11.70
C ILE A 154 22.82 20.68 12.92
N ALA A 155 22.33 20.48 14.14
CA ALA A 155 23.13 20.66 15.35
C ALA A 155 24.29 19.65 15.42
N VAL A 156 24.03 18.37 15.13
CA VAL A 156 25.07 17.33 15.04
C VAL A 156 26.07 17.66 13.95
N PHE A 157 25.61 18.03 12.75
CA PHE A 157 26.48 18.42 11.64
C PHE A 157 27.34 19.64 11.98
N TYR A 158 26.77 20.64 12.67
CA TYR A 158 27.51 21.81 13.14
C TYR A 158 28.56 21.46 14.20
N ILE A 159 28.23 20.58 15.15
CA ILE A 159 29.19 20.10 16.16
C ILE A 159 30.33 19.32 15.49
N LEU A 160 30.01 18.39 14.59
CA LEU A 160 31.01 17.61 13.85
C LEU A 160 31.90 18.52 12.99
N TRP A 161 31.31 19.49 12.30
CA TRP A 161 32.05 20.51 11.57
C TRP A 161 33.05 21.26 12.46
N CYS A 162 32.63 21.67 13.66
CA CYS A 162 33.49 22.41 14.57
C CYS A 162 34.54 21.54 15.27
N LYS A 163 34.36 20.22 15.35
CA LYS A 163 35.21 19.30 16.12
C LYS A 163 36.16 18.48 15.25
N ILE A 164 35.78 18.17 14.02
CA ILE A 164 36.54 17.31 13.11
C ILE A 164 37.13 18.20 12.01
N GLU A 165 38.45 18.28 11.97
CA GLU A 165 39.15 18.96 10.89
C GLU A 165 38.84 18.25 9.56
N ASN A 166 38.55 19.02 8.51
CA ASN A 166 38.14 18.48 7.19
C ASN A 166 36.84 17.65 7.20
N PHE A 167 35.95 17.80 8.18
CA PHE A 167 34.66 17.10 8.24
C PHE A 167 33.89 17.11 6.91
N LEU A 168 33.86 18.22 6.18
CA LEU A 168 33.20 18.30 4.88
C LEU A 168 33.73 17.30 3.87
N VAL A 169 35.05 17.09 3.84
CA VAL A 169 35.69 16.18 2.89
C VAL A 169 35.26 14.76 3.22
N TYR A 170 35.32 14.38 4.50
CA TYR A 170 34.87 13.06 4.95
C TYR A 170 33.38 12.83 4.70
N PHE A 171 32.54 13.84 4.97
CA PHE A 171 31.10 13.75 4.71
C PHE A 171 30.79 13.64 3.22
N ALA A 172 31.48 14.40 2.37
CA ALA A 172 31.31 14.32 0.91
C ALA A 172 31.74 12.95 0.37
N VAL A 173 32.91 12.45 0.78
CA VAL A 173 33.40 11.11 0.38
C VAL A 173 32.43 10.02 0.87
N GLY A 174 32.03 10.06 2.14
CA GLY A 174 31.07 9.10 2.69
C GLY A 174 29.71 9.13 1.97
N SER A 175 29.22 10.32 1.63
CA SER A 175 27.97 10.47 0.86
C SER A 175 28.09 9.93 -0.57
N ILE A 176 29.24 10.11 -1.22
CA ILE A 176 29.51 9.53 -2.55
C ILE A 176 29.54 8.00 -2.46
N ILE A 177 30.25 7.44 -1.49
CA ILE A 177 30.32 5.99 -1.28
C ILE A 177 28.92 5.43 -1.01
N ALA A 178 28.17 6.03 -0.08
CA ALA A 178 26.80 5.62 0.23
C ALA A 178 25.88 5.73 -1.00
N GLY A 179 25.99 6.80 -1.78
CA GLY A 179 25.25 6.99 -3.03
C GLY A 179 25.57 5.92 -4.09
N ILE A 180 26.84 5.56 -4.24
CA ILE A 180 27.27 4.47 -5.14
C ILE A 180 26.73 3.13 -4.63
N SER A 181 26.86 2.82 -3.34
CA SER A 181 26.35 1.57 -2.75
C SER A 181 24.82 1.45 -2.88
N ALA A 182 24.09 2.55 -2.65
CA ALA A 182 22.64 2.59 -2.86
C ALA A 182 22.30 2.42 -4.35
N GLY A 183 23.02 3.08 -5.26
CA GLY A 183 22.85 2.94 -6.70
C GLY A 183 23.07 1.51 -7.21
N ILE A 184 24.10 0.82 -6.70
CA ILE A 184 24.38 -0.59 -7.02
C ILE A 184 23.26 -1.49 -6.49
N SER A 185 22.78 -1.24 -5.27
CA SER A 185 21.69 -2.02 -4.66
C SER A 185 20.36 -1.83 -5.38
N LEU A 186 20.09 -0.61 -5.88
CA LEU A 186 18.91 -0.28 -6.68
C LEU A 186 18.93 -0.92 -8.07
N GLY A 187 20.11 -1.18 -8.65
CA GLY A 187 20.26 -1.80 -9.97
C GLY A 187 19.91 -3.29 -10.03
N VAL A 188 19.75 -3.97 -8.89
CA VAL A 188 19.55 -5.42 -8.81
C VAL A 188 18.06 -5.82 -8.66
N LEU A 189 17.15 -4.89 -8.41
CA LEU A 189 15.78 -5.20 -7.93
C LEU A 189 14.64 -4.92 -8.93
N GLY A 190 14.81 -5.36 -10.18
CA GLY A 190 13.68 -5.41 -11.13
C GLY A 190 13.91 -6.35 -12.30
N ARG A 191 13.26 -7.51 -12.32
CA ARG A 191 13.24 -8.47 -13.44
C ARG A 191 12.35 -8.03 -14.61
N PHE A 192 12.20 -6.73 -14.86
CA PHE A 192 11.60 -6.27 -16.11
C PHE A 192 12.64 -6.42 -17.21
N GLN A 193 12.63 -7.57 -17.87
CA GLN A 193 13.42 -7.75 -19.08
C GLN A 193 12.91 -6.78 -20.14
N TYR A 194 13.81 -5.94 -20.64
CA TYR A 194 13.55 -5.20 -21.87
C TYR A 194 13.36 -6.22 -22.99
N ILE A 195 12.14 -6.26 -23.54
CA ILE A 195 11.79 -7.09 -24.69
C ILE A 195 11.40 -6.12 -25.80
N PRO A 196 12.16 -6.04 -26.90
CA PRO A 196 11.82 -5.21 -28.04
C PRO A 196 10.39 -5.47 -28.53
N GLY A 197 9.65 -4.41 -28.85
CA GLY A 197 8.27 -4.51 -29.35
C GLY A 197 7.21 -4.77 -28.28
N GLU A 198 7.59 -5.10 -27.04
CA GLU A 198 6.63 -5.23 -25.94
C GLU A 198 6.48 -3.94 -25.13
N CYS A 199 5.34 -3.83 -24.48
CA CYS A 199 4.89 -2.72 -23.62
C CYS A 199 5.91 -2.27 -22.54
N GLN A 200 6.45 -1.06 -22.59
CA GLN A 200 7.37 -0.57 -21.56
C GLN A 200 6.68 0.40 -20.60
N TRP A 201 6.91 0.18 -19.29
CA TRP A 201 6.46 1.10 -18.26
C TRP A 201 7.12 2.47 -18.43
N VAL A 202 6.30 3.52 -18.52
CA VAL A 202 6.78 4.88 -18.73
C VAL A 202 7.06 5.55 -17.40
N GLY A 203 8.26 6.11 -17.27
CA GLY A 203 8.67 6.93 -16.13
C GLY A 203 9.85 6.35 -15.37
N THR A 204 10.43 7.16 -14.50
CA THR A 204 11.51 6.75 -13.61
C THR A 204 10.93 5.94 -12.44
N ASN A 205 11.18 4.63 -12.44
CA ASN A 205 10.82 3.76 -11.33
C ASN A 205 11.98 3.72 -10.32
N ILE A 206 12.06 4.73 -9.46
CA ILE A 206 12.99 4.72 -8.33
C ILE A 206 12.21 4.27 -7.08
N PRO A 207 12.52 3.08 -6.53
CA PRO A 207 11.75 2.50 -5.44
C PRO A 207 12.20 2.98 -4.07
N TYR A 208 12.03 4.28 -3.82
CA TYR A 208 12.43 4.87 -2.55
C TYR A 208 11.80 4.18 -1.33
N VAL A 209 10.59 3.65 -1.48
CA VAL A 209 9.91 2.89 -0.42
C VAL A 209 10.67 1.62 -0.03
N ASP A 210 11.33 0.96 -0.98
CA ASP A 210 12.08 -0.28 -0.73
C ASP A 210 13.38 -0.01 0.05
N LEU A 211 13.82 1.26 0.10
CA LEU A 211 14.98 1.69 0.88
C LEU A 211 14.63 1.99 2.34
N LEU A 212 13.34 2.07 2.67
CA LEU A 212 12.90 2.30 4.03
C LEU A 212 12.96 0.98 4.82
N PRO A 213 13.40 1.00 6.09
CA PRO A 213 13.29 -0.17 6.96
C PRO A 213 11.84 -0.67 7.07
N ALA A 214 11.65 -1.98 7.23
CA ALA A 214 10.32 -2.54 7.48
C ALA A 214 9.64 -1.83 8.67
N GLY A 215 8.35 -1.48 8.54
CA GLY A 215 7.61 -0.73 9.54
C GLY A 215 7.84 0.79 9.50
N ALA A 216 8.71 1.31 8.63
CA ALA A 216 8.94 2.76 8.52
C ALA A 216 7.71 3.52 8.00
N GLN A 217 6.83 2.87 7.24
CA GLN A 217 5.54 3.47 6.85
C GLN A 217 4.49 3.37 7.97
N ASN A 218 4.73 2.51 8.96
CA ASN A 218 3.81 2.21 10.05
C ASN A 218 4.02 3.09 11.30
N PHE A 219 4.82 4.16 11.20
CA PHE A 219 5.19 5.00 12.34
C PHE A 219 3.99 5.66 13.05
N TRP A 220 2.82 5.68 12.39
CA TRP A 220 1.57 6.19 12.95
C TRP A 220 0.68 5.14 13.64
N ALA A 221 0.82 3.84 13.35
CA ALA A 221 -0.22 2.86 13.71
C ALA A 221 0.01 2.06 15.00
N GLY A 222 1.16 2.23 15.67
CA GLY A 222 1.49 1.49 16.89
C GLY A 222 1.61 -0.03 16.67
N SER A 223 2.06 -0.77 17.69
CA SER A 223 2.16 -2.23 17.58
C SER A 223 0.77 -2.87 17.67
N SER A 224 0.26 -3.43 16.58
CA SER A 224 -1.01 -4.16 16.57
C SER A 224 -0.80 -5.62 17.04
N LYS A 225 -0.71 -5.83 18.36
CA LYS A 225 -0.87 -7.16 18.95
C LYS A 225 -2.30 -7.36 19.43
N SER A 226 -2.93 -8.42 18.96
CA SER A 226 -4.34 -8.74 19.20
C SER A 226 -4.54 -9.40 20.57
N ALA A 227 -4.55 -8.63 21.66
CA ALA A 227 -4.59 -9.16 23.04
C ALA A 227 -5.99 -9.50 23.61
N ARG A 228 -7.04 -9.60 22.77
CA ARG A 228 -8.45 -9.70 23.26
C ARG A 228 -9.22 -10.81 22.56
N THR A 229 -9.86 -11.71 23.32
CA THR A 229 -10.57 -12.90 22.80
C THR A 229 -11.95 -13.08 23.46
N LEU A 230 -12.96 -13.51 22.70
CA LEU A 230 -14.27 -13.95 23.21
C LEU A 230 -14.48 -15.40 22.80
N THR A 231 -14.63 -16.30 23.75
CA THR A 231 -14.77 -17.73 23.44
C THR A 231 -16.13 -18.03 22.79
N GLU A 232 -16.25 -19.20 22.16
CA GLU A 232 -17.53 -19.71 21.65
C GLU A 232 -18.61 -19.82 22.75
N THR A 233 -18.20 -20.03 24.00
CA THR A 233 -19.10 -20.08 25.18
C THR A 233 -19.54 -18.70 25.69
N GLY A 234 -19.07 -17.62 25.04
CA GLY A 234 -19.38 -16.24 25.41
C GLY A 234 -18.54 -15.70 26.57
N ILE A 235 -17.39 -16.32 26.85
CA ILE A 235 -16.45 -15.85 27.89
C ILE A 235 -15.50 -14.84 27.28
N LEU A 236 -15.58 -13.59 27.74
CA LEU A 236 -14.74 -12.50 27.27
C LEU A 236 -13.44 -12.45 28.09
N HIS A 237 -12.31 -12.66 27.42
CA HIS A 237 -10.97 -12.43 27.96
C HIS A 237 -10.44 -11.09 27.43
N VAL A 238 -10.16 -10.20 28.38
CA VAL A 238 -9.60 -8.88 28.08
C VAL A 238 -8.31 -8.73 28.86
N ASP A 239 -7.20 -8.53 28.15
CA ASP A 239 -5.97 -8.02 28.72
C ASP A 239 -5.81 -6.56 28.27
N CYS A 240 -5.95 -5.64 29.22
CA CYS A 240 -5.76 -4.19 29.01
C CYS A 240 -4.44 -3.68 29.61
N GLY A 241 -3.56 -4.56 30.11
CA GLY A 241 -2.42 -4.15 30.92
C GLY A 241 -2.82 -3.49 32.24
N HIS A 242 -2.01 -2.54 32.74
CA HIS A 242 -2.16 -1.86 34.04
C HIS A 242 -3.26 -0.77 34.08
N GLU A 243 -4.29 -0.85 33.22
CA GLU A 243 -5.36 0.14 33.25
C GLU A 243 -6.45 -0.21 34.29
N ASP A 244 -6.74 0.74 35.18
CA ASP A 244 -7.60 0.51 36.34
C ASP A 244 -9.09 0.32 36.02
N LYS A 245 -9.53 0.65 34.80
CA LYS A 245 -10.98 0.65 34.45
C LYS A 245 -11.23 0.12 33.04
N ILE A 246 -11.77 -1.08 33.00
CA ILE A 246 -12.20 -1.77 31.79
C ILE A 246 -13.73 -1.74 31.74
N TYR A 247 -14.31 -1.32 30.62
CA TYR A 247 -15.75 -1.34 30.37
C TYR A 247 -16.09 -2.22 29.17
N VAL A 248 -17.29 -2.80 29.18
CA VAL A 248 -17.86 -3.56 28.08
C VAL A 248 -19.20 -2.95 27.73
N ASP A 249 -19.29 -2.33 26.56
CA ASP A 249 -20.55 -1.84 25.98
C ASP A 249 -21.23 -3.00 25.25
N VAL A 250 -22.27 -3.56 25.84
CA VAL A 250 -23.08 -4.64 25.26
C VAL A 250 -24.00 -4.03 24.20
N LEU A 251 -23.78 -4.39 22.93
CA LEU A 251 -24.57 -3.90 21.81
C LEU A 251 -25.89 -4.69 21.72
N PRO A 252 -27.03 -4.05 21.35
CA PRO A 252 -28.28 -4.75 21.12
C PRO A 252 -28.21 -5.67 19.88
N ASP A 253 -29.14 -6.62 19.75
CA ASP A 253 -29.28 -7.40 18.50
C ASP A 253 -29.70 -6.47 17.36
N THR A 254 -28.73 -6.15 16.50
CA THR A 254 -28.90 -5.19 15.41
C THR A 254 -29.81 -5.70 14.31
N ARG A 255 -30.06 -7.02 14.23
CA ARG A 255 -30.98 -7.62 13.25
C ARG A 255 -32.44 -7.26 13.52
N LEU A 256 -32.75 -6.73 14.71
CA LEU A 256 -34.10 -6.31 15.07
C LEU A 256 -34.29 -4.79 14.94
N ILE A 257 -33.23 -4.05 14.58
CA ILE A 257 -33.24 -2.59 14.51
C ILE A 257 -33.16 -2.19 13.04
N TYR A 258 -34.26 -1.66 12.48
CA TYR A 258 -34.34 -1.17 11.11
C TYR A 258 -34.87 0.28 11.06
N GLY A 259 -34.58 1.00 9.97
CA GLY A 259 -35.15 2.32 9.68
C GLY A 259 -34.25 3.53 9.97
N ASN A 260 -34.78 4.73 9.70
CA ASN A 260 -34.11 6.00 9.95
C ASN A 260 -33.83 6.18 11.45
N GLY A 261 -32.58 6.48 11.81
CA GLY A 261 -32.15 6.58 13.20
C GLY A 261 -31.53 5.31 13.78
N TYR A 262 -31.23 4.29 12.96
CA TYR A 262 -30.54 3.05 13.34
C TYR A 262 -29.41 3.27 14.37
N ASN A 263 -28.45 4.15 14.09
CA ASN A 263 -27.34 4.43 15.01
C ASN A 263 -27.79 4.96 16.37
N ARG A 264 -28.75 5.89 16.39
CA ARG A 264 -29.28 6.45 17.64
C ARG A 264 -29.96 5.36 18.46
N ASN A 265 -30.69 4.48 17.81
CA ASN A 265 -31.39 3.37 18.46
C ASN A 265 -30.41 2.31 18.98
N VAL A 266 -29.35 1.98 18.22
CA VAL A 266 -28.28 1.08 18.68
C VAL A 266 -27.56 1.69 19.88
N LEU A 267 -27.18 2.96 19.83
CA LEU A 267 -26.49 3.66 20.93
C LEU A 267 -27.37 3.76 22.18
N ASN A 268 -28.66 4.11 22.04
CA ASN A 268 -29.60 4.20 23.16
C ASN A 268 -29.85 2.83 23.81
N ALA A 269 -29.78 1.76 23.04
CA ALA A 269 -29.96 0.39 23.55
C ALA A 269 -28.64 -0.26 23.99
N THR A 270 -27.50 0.40 23.81
CA THR A 270 -26.19 -0.11 24.23
C THR A 270 -26.03 0.05 25.74
N ARG A 271 -25.64 -1.04 26.44
CA ARG A 271 -25.49 -1.06 27.90
C ARG A 271 -24.02 -1.17 28.28
N ARG A 272 -23.48 -0.14 28.93
CA ARG A 272 -22.12 -0.17 29.47
C ARG A 272 -22.07 -0.95 30.78
N MET A 273 -21.18 -1.92 30.88
CA MET A 273 -20.96 -2.75 32.06
C MET A 273 -19.48 -2.68 32.47
N PRO A 274 -19.15 -2.57 33.77
CA PRO A 274 -17.76 -2.63 34.21
C PRO A 274 -17.24 -4.08 34.15
N TYR A 275 -16.03 -4.29 33.61
CA TYR A 275 -15.37 -5.60 33.58
C TYR A 275 -14.61 -5.79 34.91
N THR A 276 -15.32 -6.26 35.93
CA THR A 276 -14.82 -6.30 37.33
C THR A 276 -14.36 -7.68 37.78
N SER A 277 -14.74 -8.75 37.08
CA SER A 277 -14.35 -10.11 37.44
C SER A 277 -14.28 -11.00 36.19
N ALA A 278 -13.08 -11.52 35.89
CA ALA A 278 -12.94 -12.60 34.92
C ALA A 278 -13.52 -13.90 35.51
N PRO A 279 -14.26 -14.72 34.74
CA PRO A 279 -14.67 -14.50 33.35
C PRO A 279 -15.95 -13.64 33.22
N PHE A 280 -15.90 -12.56 32.42
CA PHE A 280 -17.10 -11.82 32.02
C PHE A 280 -17.87 -12.63 30.97
N LYS A 281 -19.06 -13.11 31.33
CA LYS A 281 -19.93 -13.87 30.42
C LYS A 281 -20.88 -12.93 29.70
N VAL A 282 -20.73 -12.82 28.38
CA VAL A 282 -21.62 -12.01 27.54
C VAL A 282 -23.03 -12.64 27.56
N PRO A 283 -24.10 -11.84 27.72
CA PRO A 283 -25.47 -12.36 27.75
C PRO A 283 -25.82 -13.19 26.51
N HIS A 284 -26.65 -14.23 26.69
CA HIS A 284 -27.06 -15.10 25.61
C HIS A 284 -27.81 -14.32 24.52
N GLY A 285 -27.48 -14.56 23.24
CA GLY A 285 -28.05 -13.85 22.10
C GLY A 285 -27.30 -12.57 21.69
N ILE A 286 -26.40 -12.04 22.52
CA ILE A 286 -25.55 -10.92 22.13
C ILE A 286 -24.38 -11.43 21.29
N GLN A 287 -24.29 -10.91 20.06
CA GLN A 287 -23.26 -11.27 19.09
C GLN A 287 -22.06 -10.33 19.13
N SER A 288 -22.13 -9.19 19.81
CA SER A 288 -21.02 -8.24 19.85
C SER A 288 -21.05 -7.32 21.07
N VAL A 289 -19.85 -7.01 21.56
CA VAL A 289 -19.62 -6.07 22.66
C VAL A 289 -18.47 -5.15 22.31
N VAL A 290 -18.47 -3.90 22.77
CA VAL A 290 -17.32 -2.99 22.63
C VAL A 290 -16.57 -2.94 23.96
N VAL A 291 -15.37 -3.51 23.98
CA VAL A 291 -14.48 -3.45 25.13
C VAL A 291 -13.72 -2.13 25.10
N ARG A 292 -13.73 -1.41 26.21
CA ARG A 292 -12.99 -0.17 26.42
C ARG A 292 -11.96 -0.37 27.51
N CYS A 293 -10.70 -0.17 27.16
CA CYS A 293 -9.60 -0.08 28.10
C CYS A 293 -9.15 1.39 28.06
N GLY A 294 -9.46 2.16 29.11
CA GLY A 294 -9.04 3.56 29.18
C GLY A 294 -9.57 4.39 28.01
N SER A 295 -8.65 4.92 27.19
CA SER A 295 -8.97 5.64 25.94
C SER A 295 -9.14 4.72 24.72
N SER A 296 -8.69 3.47 24.80
CA SER A 296 -8.80 2.50 23.71
C SER A 296 -10.18 1.81 23.70
N SER A 297 -10.70 1.51 22.51
CA SER A 297 -11.93 0.71 22.37
C SER A 297 -11.79 -0.30 21.23
N SER A 298 -12.32 -1.51 21.42
CA SER A 298 -12.32 -2.58 20.44
C SER A 298 -13.65 -3.32 20.45
N VAL A 299 -14.22 -3.59 19.28
CA VAL A 299 -15.39 -4.46 19.16
C VAL A 299 -14.94 -5.91 19.22
N VAL A 300 -15.57 -6.71 20.08
CA VAL A 300 -15.38 -8.15 20.19
C VAL A 300 -16.72 -8.80 19.88
N THR A 301 -16.82 -9.52 18.76
CA THR A 301 -18.04 -10.24 18.38
C THR A 301 -18.09 -11.62 19.04
N ARG A 302 -19.15 -12.43 18.91
CA ARG A 302 -19.23 -13.90 19.18
C ARG A 302 -19.42 -14.69 17.88
N VAL A 303 -18.61 -15.74 17.64
CA VAL A 303 -18.72 -16.56 16.43
C VAL A 303 -20.03 -17.33 16.54
N SER A 304 -20.97 -17.08 15.63
CA SER A 304 -22.21 -17.85 15.60
C SER A 304 -21.91 -19.29 15.17
N PRO A 305 -22.52 -20.32 15.80
CA PRO A 305 -22.41 -21.68 15.32
C PRO A 305 -22.90 -21.78 13.87
N PRO A 306 -22.32 -22.67 13.05
CA PRO A 306 -22.66 -22.81 11.65
C PRO A 306 -24.14 -23.19 11.49
N ALA A 307 -24.79 -22.62 10.47
CA ALA A 307 -26.12 -23.03 10.06
C ALA A 307 -26.05 -24.47 9.51
N HIS A 308 -26.64 -25.42 10.23
CA HIS A 308 -26.74 -26.81 9.81
C HIS A 308 -27.84 -26.99 8.77
N SER A 309 -27.48 -26.92 7.48
CA SER A 309 -27.99 -27.77 6.39
C SER A 309 -27.74 -27.10 5.03
N LEU A 310 -26.95 -27.74 4.16
CA LEU A 310 -26.89 -27.40 2.73
C LEU A 310 -27.59 -28.50 1.91
N PRO A 311 -28.28 -28.15 0.82
CA PRO A 311 -29.07 -29.08 0.03
C PRO A 311 -28.21 -30.05 -0.79
N GLN A 312 -28.62 -31.32 -0.83
CA GLN A 312 -28.04 -32.38 -1.65
C GLN A 312 -28.58 -32.33 -3.08
N TYR A 313 -27.71 -32.61 -4.07
CA TYR A 313 -28.12 -32.74 -5.47
C TYR A 313 -27.26 -33.76 -6.23
N ILE A 314 -27.89 -34.46 -7.16
CA ILE A 314 -27.43 -35.64 -7.92
C ILE A 314 -26.46 -35.25 -9.07
N ALA A 315 -25.63 -36.18 -9.58
CA ALA A 315 -24.56 -35.94 -10.55
C ALA A 315 -24.59 -36.80 -11.83
N HIS A 316 -23.85 -36.31 -12.85
CA HIS A 316 -23.50 -37.02 -14.08
C HIS A 316 -22.00 -36.80 -14.45
N THR A 317 -21.38 -37.82 -15.07
CA THR A 317 -19.95 -38.03 -15.47
C THR A 317 -19.57 -37.44 -16.85
N ARG A 318 -18.32 -37.28 -17.36
CA ARG A 318 -16.92 -37.20 -16.87
C ARG A 318 -16.04 -36.54 -17.99
N ARG A 319 -15.55 -35.33 -17.75
CA ARG A 319 -14.26 -34.77 -18.21
C ARG A 319 -13.62 -34.18 -16.95
N GLN A 320 -12.31 -34.32 -16.74
CA GLN A 320 -11.65 -33.85 -15.50
C GLN A 320 -11.60 -32.31 -15.47
N ARG A 321 -12.64 -31.72 -14.90
CA ARG A 321 -12.78 -30.29 -14.70
C ARG A 321 -11.91 -29.88 -13.50
N PRO A 322 -10.99 -28.91 -13.64
CA PRO A 322 -10.19 -28.45 -12.50
C PRO A 322 -11.10 -27.77 -11.47
N ASN A 323 -10.72 -27.81 -10.20
CA ASN A 323 -11.24 -26.85 -9.23
C ASN A 323 -10.58 -25.48 -9.48
N VAL A 324 -11.21 -24.41 -9.01
CA VAL A 324 -10.67 -23.07 -9.14
C VAL A 324 -10.77 -22.35 -7.81
N ILE A 325 -9.68 -21.71 -7.39
CA ILE A 325 -9.64 -20.81 -6.24
C ILE A 325 -9.03 -19.51 -6.72
N PHE A 326 -9.73 -18.40 -6.50
CA PHE A 326 -9.23 -17.07 -6.77
C PHE A 326 -9.24 -16.26 -5.47
N LEU A 327 -8.06 -16.05 -4.90
CA LEU A 327 -7.84 -15.11 -3.82
C LEU A 327 -7.48 -13.75 -4.42
N MET A 328 -8.31 -12.76 -4.17
CA MET A 328 -8.12 -11.40 -4.63
C MET A 328 -7.69 -10.52 -3.47
N LEU A 329 -6.54 -9.87 -3.59
CA LEU A 329 -5.99 -8.93 -2.62
C LEU A 329 -6.26 -7.52 -3.11
N ASP A 330 -7.12 -6.80 -2.40
CA ASP A 330 -7.51 -5.45 -2.78
C ASP A 330 -6.34 -4.47 -2.59
N ALA A 331 -6.12 -3.63 -3.60
CA ALA A 331 -5.09 -2.59 -3.63
C ALA A 331 -3.62 -3.07 -3.46
N VAL A 332 -3.29 -4.29 -3.90
CA VAL A 332 -1.92 -4.84 -3.81
C VAL A 332 -1.19 -4.79 -5.15
N SER A 333 -0.09 -4.00 -5.22
CA SER A 333 0.79 -4.01 -6.39
C SER A 333 1.67 -5.26 -6.42
N HIS A 334 2.15 -5.66 -7.60
CA HIS A 334 3.11 -6.76 -7.73
C HIS A 334 4.32 -6.52 -6.82
N ARG A 335 4.90 -5.32 -6.89
CA ARG A 335 6.05 -4.93 -6.07
C ARG A 335 5.74 -4.94 -4.57
N MET A 336 4.59 -4.41 -4.16
CA MET A 336 4.15 -4.37 -2.77
C MET A 336 4.07 -5.78 -2.16
N PHE A 337 3.56 -6.76 -2.91
CA PHE A 337 3.49 -8.14 -2.45
C PHE A 337 4.88 -8.70 -2.10
N PHE A 338 5.89 -8.45 -2.93
CA PHE A 338 7.25 -8.96 -2.72
C PHE A 338 8.06 -8.19 -1.67
N ARG A 339 7.54 -7.09 -1.11
CA ARG A 339 8.13 -6.45 0.08
C ARG A 339 7.86 -7.26 1.35
N SER A 340 6.83 -8.11 1.36
CA SER A 340 6.54 -9.00 2.49
C SER A 340 7.36 -10.30 2.36
N PRO A 341 8.22 -10.63 3.34
CA PRO A 341 9.31 -11.59 3.15
C PRO A 341 8.96 -13.09 3.21
N ALA A 342 7.73 -13.53 3.52
CA ALA A 342 7.45 -14.94 3.80
C ALA A 342 6.74 -15.73 2.68
N THR A 343 6.04 -15.09 1.73
CA THR A 343 5.41 -15.81 0.60
C THR A 343 6.34 -16.04 -0.59
N HIS A 344 7.50 -16.64 -0.36
CA HIS A 344 8.29 -17.22 -1.44
C HIS A 344 7.83 -18.66 -1.70
N CYS A 345 6.73 -18.81 -2.46
CA CYS A 345 6.25 -20.11 -2.95
C CYS A 345 7.27 -20.72 -3.93
N THR A 346 8.06 -21.69 -3.48
CA THR A 346 9.22 -22.21 -4.24
C THR A 346 9.01 -23.55 -4.95
N SER A 347 7.80 -24.11 -5.08
CA SER A 347 7.72 -25.49 -5.63
C SER A 347 6.48 -25.92 -6.43
N SER A 348 5.72 -25.01 -7.03
CA SER A 348 4.82 -25.36 -8.16
C SER A 348 5.16 -24.46 -9.36
N ARG A 349 4.76 -24.86 -10.58
CA ARG A 349 4.89 -23.98 -11.77
C ARG A 349 4.00 -22.75 -11.56
N LEU A 350 4.59 -21.72 -10.98
CA LEU A 350 3.99 -20.41 -10.77
C LEU A 350 4.16 -19.57 -12.05
N PHE A 351 3.05 -19.03 -12.54
CA PHE A 351 3.00 -18.10 -13.65
C PHE A 351 2.66 -16.72 -13.10
N GLU A 352 3.53 -15.75 -13.33
CA GLU A 352 3.35 -14.37 -12.90
C GLU A 352 3.15 -13.47 -14.11
N LEU A 353 2.14 -12.60 -14.07
CA LEU A 353 1.89 -11.63 -15.13
C LEU A 353 2.56 -10.31 -14.76
N TYR A 354 3.83 -10.15 -15.12
CA TYR A 354 4.63 -8.97 -14.74
C TYR A 354 4.09 -7.67 -15.34
N ARG A 355 3.39 -7.73 -16.47
CA ARG A 355 2.75 -6.58 -17.13
C ARG A 355 1.22 -6.64 -17.04
N TYR A 356 0.72 -7.16 -15.92
CA TYR A 356 -0.70 -7.05 -15.57
C TYR A 356 -1.01 -5.59 -15.17
N HIS A 357 -1.99 -5.00 -15.85
CA HIS A 357 -2.32 -3.58 -15.77
C HIS A 357 -3.79 -3.38 -15.39
N SER A 358 -4.03 -2.52 -14.39
CA SER A 358 -5.41 -2.14 -14.02
C SER A 358 -6.08 -1.34 -15.15
N VAL A 359 -7.37 -1.52 -15.39
CA VAL A 359 -8.12 -0.80 -16.44
C VAL A 359 -8.79 0.47 -15.92
N GLY A 360 -8.84 0.66 -14.60
CA GLY A 360 -9.35 1.86 -13.96
C GLY A 360 -8.64 2.19 -12.66
N PHE A 361 -8.94 3.38 -12.13
CA PHE A 361 -8.31 3.91 -10.93
C PHE A 361 -8.66 3.14 -9.65
N SER A 362 -9.90 2.68 -9.53
CA SER A 362 -10.43 2.04 -8.33
C SER A 362 -11.00 0.66 -8.62
N THR A 363 -11.34 -0.03 -7.55
CA THR A 363 -11.96 -1.36 -7.53
C THR A 363 -13.11 -1.53 -8.52
N ASP A 364 -13.99 -0.54 -8.65
CA ASP A 364 -15.24 -0.69 -9.42
C ASP A 364 -14.99 -1.12 -10.89
N ASN A 365 -14.23 -0.33 -11.65
CA ASN A 365 -13.97 -0.65 -13.07
C ASN A 365 -13.13 -1.93 -13.23
N ASN A 366 -12.12 -2.10 -12.38
CA ASN A 366 -11.22 -3.26 -12.46
C ASN A 366 -11.97 -4.56 -12.20
N THR A 367 -12.87 -4.58 -11.23
CA THR A 367 -13.57 -5.78 -10.79
C THR A 367 -14.76 -6.10 -11.67
N LYS A 368 -15.40 -5.08 -12.27
CA LYS A 368 -16.33 -5.26 -13.39
C LYS A 368 -15.63 -5.91 -14.58
N ALA A 369 -14.46 -5.41 -14.99
CA ALA A 369 -13.66 -6.06 -16.04
C ALA A 369 -13.23 -7.48 -15.64
N MET A 370 -12.81 -7.69 -14.39
CA MET A 370 -12.35 -8.98 -13.85
C MET A 370 -13.44 -10.04 -13.79
N PHE A 371 -14.64 -9.67 -13.33
CA PHE A 371 -15.68 -10.62 -12.97
C PHE A 371 -16.84 -10.61 -13.94
N ALA A 372 -17.16 -9.50 -14.59
CA ALA A 372 -18.16 -9.42 -15.65
C ALA A 372 -17.55 -9.42 -17.06
N GLY A 373 -16.28 -9.02 -17.25
CA GLY A 373 -15.68 -8.95 -18.58
C GLY A 373 -16.05 -7.69 -19.36
N GLU A 374 -16.67 -6.71 -18.68
CA GLU A 374 -17.06 -5.40 -19.21
C GLU A 374 -17.04 -4.37 -18.08
N ILE A 375 -16.65 -3.12 -18.36
CA ILE A 375 -16.61 -2.02 -17.37
C ILE A 375 -17.97 -1.31 -17.26
N TYR A 376 -18.66 -1.19 -18.40
CA TYR A 376 -19.97 -0.55 -18.49
C TYR A 376 -20.99 -1.62 -18.89
N PRO A 377 -21.52 -2.38 -17.92
CA PRO A 377 -22.38 -3.47 -18.25
C PRO A 377 -23.59 -3.01 -19.03
N SER A 378 -23.78 -3.60 -20.22
CA SER A 378 -24.99 -3.32 -21.00
C SER A 378 -26.22 -3.68 -20.15
N LYS A 379 -27.36 -3.05 -20.40
CA LYS A 379 -28.60 -3.33 -19.62
C LYS A 379 -29.01 -4.82 -19.65
N GLU A 380 -28.39 -5.64 -20.50
CA GLU A 380 -28.58 -7.09 -20.59
C GLU A 380 -27.51 -7.89 -19.82
N LYS A 381 -27.84 -8.22 -18.57
CA LYS A 381 -27.59 -9.54 -17.91
C LYS A 381 -26.19 -10.17 -18.03
N GLN A 382 -25.08 -9.43 -18.06
CA GLN A 382 -23.79 -10.10 -17.96
C GLN A 382 -23.63 -10.68 -16.55
N LEU A 383 -23.58 -12.00 -16.49
CA LEU A 383 -23.46 -12.73 -15.24
C LEU A 383 -22.00 -12.69 -14.79
N PRO A 384 -21.73 -12.57 -13.49
CA PRO A 384 -20.36 -12.63 -13.01
C PRO A 384 -19.76 -14.03 -13.22
N ILE A 385 -18.43 -14.13 -13.22
CA ILE A 385 -17.69 -15.36 -13.54
C ILE A 385 -18.19 -16.57 -12.75
N TRP A 386 -18.45 -16.44 -11.44
CA TRP A 386 -18.92 -17.54 -10.61
C TRP A 386 -20.32 -18.04 -11.00
N ALA A 387 -21.19 -17.20 -11.56
CA ALA A 387 -22.48 -17.67 -12.09
C ALA A 387 -22.28 -18.56 -13.34
N TYR A 388 -21.32 -18.23 -14.22
CA TYR A 388 -20.97 -19.11 -15.35
C TYR A 388 -20.44 -20.48 -14.91
N TYR A 389 -19.71 -20.53 -13.79
CA TYR A 389 -19.21 -21.77 -13.19
C TYR A 389 -20.34 -22.60 -12.57
N ARG A 390 -21.22 -21.96 -11.80
CA ARG A 390 -22.40 -22.59 -11.22
C ARG A 390 -23.24 -23.25 -12.30
N ASP A 391 -23.52 -22.53 -13.39
CA ASP A 391 -24.34 -23.00 -14.50
C ASP A 391 -23.66 -24.17 -15.27
N ARG A 392 -22.35 -24.38 -15.06
CA ARG A 392 -21.57 -25.54 -15.56
C ARG A 392 -21.40 -26.65 -14.53
N GLY A 393 -22.16 -26.61 -13.43
CA GLY A 393 -22.21 -27.64 -12.40
C GLY A 393 -21.09 -27.57 -11.38
N TYR A 394 -20.44 -26.42 -11.21
CA TYR A 394 -19.50 -26.20 -10.11
C TYR A 394 -20.24 -25.82 -8.83
N VAL A 395 -19.70 -26.22 -7.69
CA VAL A 395 -20.06 -25.61 -6.40
C VAL A 395 -19.36 -24.27 -6.32
N THR A 396 -20.11 -23.17 -6.22
CA THR A 396 -19.53 -21.82 -6.19
C THR A 396 -19.66 -21.18 -4.83
N ALA A 397 -18.56 -20.59 -4.35
CA ALA A 397 -18.54 -19.92 -3.06
C ALA A 397 -17.79 -18.59 -3.13
N ARG A 398 -18.26 -17.64 -2.31
CA ARG A 398 -17.65 -16.33 -2.11
C ARG A 398 -17.32 -16.11 -0.64
N VAL A 399 -16.13 -15.57 -0.37
CA VAL A 399 -15.68 -15.22 0.97
C VAL A 399 -15.15 -13.79 0.96
N GLU A 400 -15.81 -12.89 1.67
CA GLU A 400 -15.42 -11.48 1.70
C GLU A 400 -14.95 -11.12 3.11
N THR A 401 -13.78 -10.50 3.21
CA THR A 401 -13.30 -9.87 4.45
C THR A 401 -13.78 -8.43 4.60
N GLY A 402 -14.33 -7.83 3.53
CA GLY A 402 -15.00 -6.54 3.55
C GLY A 402 -16.53 -6.65 3.66
N CYS A 403 -17.20 -5.53 3.92
CA CYS A 403 -18.67 -5.43 4.00
C CYS A 403 -19.30 -4.99 2.67
N GLU A 404 -18.76 -5.42 1.53
CA GLU A 404 -19.20 -4.97 0.21
C GLU A 404 -19.83 -6.11 -0.61
N ASP A 405 -21.04 -5.88 -1.12
CA ASP A 405 -21.72 -6.78 -2.07
C ASP A 405 -21.30 -6.41 -3.49
N TRP A 406 -20.11 -6.85 -3.89
CA TRP A 406 -19.59 -6.64 -5.24
C TRP A 406 -20.49 -7.21 -6.35
N PRO A 407 -21.17 -8.37 -6.20
CA PRO A 407 -22.16 -8.79 -7.19
C PRO A 407 -23.25 -7.74 -7.41
N GLN A 408 -23.73 -7.10 -6.34
CA GLN A 408 -24.68 -6.00 -6.45
C GLN A 408 -24.05 -4.79 -7.16
N GLY A 409 -22.81 -4.44 -6.82
CA GLY A 409 -22.07 -3.35 -7.50
C GLY A 409 -21.87 -3.59 -9.00
N ILE A 410 -21.52 -4.82 -9.38
CA ILE A 410 -21.25 -5.23 -10.76
C ILE A 410 -22.55 -5.29 -11.58
N SER A 411 -23.61 -5.88 -11.03
CA SER A 411 -24.84 -6.15 -11.78
C SER A 411 -25.94 -5.09 -11.62
N GLY A 412 -25.76 -4.14 -10.69
CA GLY A 412 -26.76 -3.15 -10.31
C GLY A 412 -28.04 -3.75 -9.70
N ARG A 413 -28.05 -5.06 -9.40
CA ARG A 413 -29.20 -5.80 -8.86
C ARG A 413 -28.74 -6.83 -7.83
N GLN A 414 -29.63 -7.23 -6.94
CA GLN A 414 -29.34 -8.31 -6.00
C GLN A 414 -29.38 -9.65 -6.75
N VAL A 415 -28.22 -10.17 -7.14
CA VAL A 415 -28.13 -11.44 -7.88
C VAL A 415 -27.67 -12.54 -6.93
N ARG A 416 -28.55 -13.54 -6.67
CA ARG A 416 -28.15 -14.84 -6.11
C ARG A 416 -27.27 -15.58 -7.11
N SER A 417 -26.00 -15.21 -7.14
CA SER A 417 -25.05 -15.63 -8.19
C SER A 417 -24.13 -16.75 -7.71
N ALA A 418 -23.88 -16.88 -6.40
CA ALA A 418 -23.09 -17.96 -5.79
C ALA A 418 -23.97 -18.89 -4.95
N ASN A 419 -23.54 -20.16 -4.81
CA ASN A 419 -24.25 -21.12 -3.96
C ASN A 419 -24.03 -20.83 -2.47
N ILE A 420 -22.84 -20.33 -2.12
CA ILE A 420 -22.42 -20.03 -0.76
C ILE A 420 -21.80 -18.63 -0.73
N CYS A 421 -22.24 -17.79 0.20
CA CYS A 421 -21.66 -16.47 0.43
C CYS A 421 -21.36 -16.31 1.92
N VAL A 422 -20.10 -16.04 2.25
CA VAL A 422 -19.67 -15.68 3.60
C VAL A 422 -19.15 -14.27 3.57
N LEU A 423 -19.87 -13.41 4.28
CA LEU A 423 -19.41 -12.09 4.63
C LEU A 423 -18.90 -12.18 6.07
N LEU A 424 -17.67 -11.74 6.32
CA LEU A 424 -17.16 -11.60 7.68
C LEU A 424 -17.43 -10.15 8.11
N PRO A 425 -18.55 -9.86 8.82
CA PRO A 425 -18.91 -8.50 9.19
C PRO A 425 -18.01 -8.02 10.33
N ALA A 426 -16.79 -7.64 9.98
CA ALA A 426 -15.95 -6.85 10.85
C ALA A 426 -16.14 -5.39 10.43
N TYR A 427 -16.82 -4.61 11.28
CA TYR A 427 -16.85 -3.14 11.28
C TYR A 427 -17.88 -2.43 10.37
N THR A 428 -19.14 -2.38 10.82
CA THR A 428 -20.09 -1.32 10.43
C THR A 428 -20.41 -0.39 11.60
N GLN A 429 -19.52 0.56 11.90
CA GLN A 429 -19.88 1.76 12.69
C GLN A 429 -19.48 3.04 11.92
N LYS A 430 -20.41 4.02 11.83
CA LYS A 430 -20.21 5.36 11.22
C LYS A 430 -19.60 6.36 12.24
N PRO A 431 -19.27 7.61 11.86
CA PRO A 431 -18.26 8.09 10.92
C PRO A 431 -17.26 8.99 11.69
N ALA A 432 -16.15 8.44 12.17
CA ALA A 432 -15.06 9.27 12.67
C ALA A 432 -13.82 8.96 11.81
N MET A 433 -13.43 9.94 10.99
CA MET A 433 -12.25 9.96 10.10
C MET A 433 -12.41 9.28 8.73
N ARG A 434 -12.43 10.10 7.67
CA ARG A 434 -12.39 9.70 6.25
C ARG A 434 -10.96 9.53 5.71
N LEU A 435 -9.93 9.60 6.56
CA LEU A 435 -8.52 9.56 6.18
C LEU A 435 -7.93 8.13 6.07
N GLY A 436 -8.74 7.08 6.00
CA GLY A 436 -8.22 5.70 5.93
C GLY A 436 -7.50 5.24 7.21
N ILE A 437 -7.74 5.88 8.35
CA ILE A 437 -7.11 5.51 9.63
C ILE A 437 -8.06 4.64 10.49
N SER A 438 -9.37 4.68 10.23
CA SER A 438 -10.36 3.81 10.88
C SER A 438 -11.24 3.12 9.83
N ARG A 439 -11.64 1.85 10.08
CA ARG A 439 -12.50 0.92 9.27
C ARG A 439 -11.75 -0.14 8.45
N GLU A 440 -12.42 -0.68 7.41
CA GLU A 440 -11.90 -1.65 6.46
C GLU A 440 -10.64 -1.18 5.74
N HIS A 441 -10.37 0.13 5.71
CA HIS A 441 -9.17 0.70 5.10
C HIS A 441 -8.12 1.17 6.11
N SER A 442 -8.22 0.73 7.37
CA SER A 442 -7.33 1.18 8.44
C SER A 442 -5.89 0.72 8.21
N ILE A 443 -4.95 1.61 8.53
CA ILE A 443 -3.52 1.31 8.66
C ILE A 443 -3.19 0.37 9.84
N THR A 444 -4.19 -0.01 10.64
CA THR A 444 -4.04 -0.99 11.72
C THR A 444 -4.56 -2.35 11.29
N ALA A 445 -3.90 -3.42 11.76
CA ALA A 445 -4.33 -4.77 11.47
C ALA A 445 -5.75 -5.06 11.96
N ARG A 446 -6.55 -5.73 11.13
CA ARG A 446 -7.94 -6.04 11.45
C ARG A 446 -8.03 -7.40 12.12
N CYS A 447 -8.44 -7.38 13.38
CA CYS A 447 -8.48 -8.57 14.20
C CYS A 447 -9.91 -8.86 14.68
N LEU A 448 -10.20 -10.15 14.81
CA LEU A 448 -11.44 -10.70 15.31
C LEU A 448 -11.05 -11.86 16.27
N TYR A 449 -11.38 -11.75 17.56
CA TYR A 449 -10.97 -12.71 18.61
C TYR A 449 -9.47 -13.02 18.67
N GLY A 450 -8.61 -12.00 18.67
CA GLY A 450 -7.17 -12.22 18.80
C GLY A 450 -6.50 -12.79 17.55
N ARG A 451 -7.27 -13.03 16.48
CA ARG A 451 -6.81 -13.56 15.19
C ARG A 451 -7.05 -12.54 14.09
N TYR A 452 -6.23 -12.52 13.05
CA TYR A 452 -6.47 -11.64 11.92
C TYR A 452 -7.70 -12.06 11.11
N LEU A 453 -8.38 -11.10 10.48
CA LEU A 453 -9.62 -11.36 9.76
C LEU A 453 -9.45 -12.34 8.58
N HIS A 454 -8.35 -12.21 7.82
CA HIS A 454 -8.03 -13.12 6.73
C HIS A 454 -7.84 -14.58 7.20
N GLU A 455 -7.43 -14.83 8.45
CA GLU A 455 -7.29 -16.20 8.95
C GLU A 455 -8.64 -16.92 8.99
N TYR A 456 -9.73 -16.22 9.35
CA TYR A 456 -11.07 -16.80 9.32
C TYR A 456 -11.53 -17.10 7.89
N ALA A 457 -11.23 -16.22 6.94
CA ALA A 457 -11.55 -16.42 5.55
C ALA A 457 -10.82 -17.67 5.00
N LEU A 458 -9.52 -17.79 5.26
CA LEU A 458 -8.72 -18.95 4.86
C LEU A 458 -9.19 -20.23 5.55
N ASP A 459 -9.49 -20.20 6.86
CA ASP A 459 -10.07 -21.32 7.61
C ASP A 459 -11.40 -21.78 7.00
N TYR A 460 -12.26 -20.84 6.63
CA TYR A 460 -13.55 -21.14 6.00
C TYR A 460 -13.35 -21.82 4.65
N ILE A 461 -12.44 -21.31 3.82
CA ILE A 461 -12.10 -21.93 2.54
C ILE A 461 -11.56 -23.36 2.78
N ARG A 462 -10.67 -23.57 3.76
CA ARG A 462 -10.15 -24.92 4.09
C ARG A 462 -11.29 -25.88 4.47
N LYS A 463 -12.18 -25.47 5.38
CA LYS A 463 -13.33 -26.27 5.80
C LYS A 463 -14.28 -26.58 4.63
N LEU A 464 -14.63 -25.56 3.85
CA LEU A 464 -15.52 -25.71 2.71
C LEU A 464 -14.95 -26.67 1.66
N LYS A 465 -13.67 -26.52 1.29
CA LYS A 465 -13.00 -27.46 0.37
C LYS A 465 -13.04 -28.88 0.89
N ARG A 466 -12.69 -29.09 2.17
CA ARG A 466 -12.71 -30.40 2.81
C ARG A 466 -14.10 -31.02 2.77
N ASP A 467 -15.14 -30.25 3.10
CA ASP A 467 -16.51 -30.75 3.14
C ASP A 467 -17.03 -31.07 1.72
N ILE A 468 -16.74 -30.21 0.73
CA ILE A 468 -17.03 -30.48 -0.68
C ILE A 468 -16.31 -31.76 -1.12
N ARG A 469 -15.01 -31.91 -0.83
CA ARG A 469 -14.21 -33.09 -1.17
C ARG A 469 -14.68 -34.36 -0.46
N ALA A 470 -15.02 -34.31 0.82
CA ALA A 470 -15.52 -35.44 1.60
C ALA A 470 -16.91 -35.89 1.14
N SER A 471 -17.75 -34.95 0.68
CA SER A 471 -19.05 -35.25 0.10
C SER A 471 -18.98 -35.87 -1.31
N ARG A 472 -17.79 -36.00 -1.92
CA ARG A 472 -17.58 -36.51 -3.29
C ARG A 472 -17.89 -38.01 -3.45
N ARG A 473 -19.18 -38.39 -3.38
CA ARG A 473 -19.66 -39.56 -4.14
C ARG A 473 -19.74 -39.26 -5.65
N ASP A 474 -19.66 -37.98 -6.03
CA ASP A 474 -20.05 -37.48 -7.38
C ASP A 474 -18.95 -36.72 -8.16
N GLY A 475 -17.79 -36.41 -7.57
CA GLY A 475 -16.67 -35.75 -8.27
C GLY A 475 -16.96 -34.33 -8.81
N LYS A 476 -17.86 -33.55 -8.18
CA LYS A 476 -18.16 -32.17 -8.61
C LYS A 476 -16.98 -31.22 -8.36
N PRO A 477 -16.62 -30.36 -9.33
CA PRO A 477 -15.59 -29.34 -9.13
C PRO A 477 -16.15 -28.13 -8.36
N TYR A 478 -15.28 -27.30 -7.81
CA TYR A 478 -15.66 -26.05 -7.13
C TYR A 478 -14.96 -24.82 -7.69
N MET A 479 -15.59 -23.65 -7.56
CA MET A 479 -15.03 -22.32 -7.84
C MET A 479 -15.21 -21.46 -6.60
N ILE A 480 -14.12 -21.15 -5.91
CA ILE A 480 -14.14 -20.34 -4.70
C ILE A 480 -13.44 -19.02 -5.02
N THR A 481 -14.11 -17.90 -4.78
CA THR A 481 -13.49 -16.57 -4.82
C THR A 481 -13.44 -16.00 -3.43
N ALA A 482 -12.34 -15.34 -3.08
CA ALA A 482 -12.23 -14.64 -1.80
C ALA A 482 -11.57 -13.28 -1.96
N ALA A 483 -12.09 -12.24 -1.32
CA ALA A 483 -11.48 -10.90 -1.32
C ALA A 483 -10.92 -10.54 0.06
N PHE A 484 -9.69 -10.03 0.04
CA PHE A 484 -8.89 -9.65 1.19
C PHE A 484 -8.60 -8.16 1.14
N MET A 485 -9.02 -7.43 2.17
CA MET A 485 -8.89 -5.97 2.23
C MET A 485 -7.53 -5.52 2.77
N GLU A 486 -6.61 -6.44 3.11
CA GLU A 486 -5.38 -6.16 3.88
C GLU A 486 -4.43 -5.19 3.18
N GLY A 487 -4.48 -5.13 1.85
CA GLY A 487 -3.71 -4.17 1.05
C GLY A 487 -4.38 -2.80 0.90
N HIS A 488 -5.67 -2.67 1.24
CA HIS A 488 -6.43 -1.45 1.01
C HIS A 488 -6.22 -0.42 2.13
N GLU A 489 -4.97 -0.01 2.37
CA GLU A 489 -4.58 0.94 3.42
C GLU A 489 -3.29 1.72 3.09
N GLY A 490 -3.09 2.86 3.76
CA GLY A 490 -2.11 3.89 3.38
C GLY A 490 -0.61 3.59 3.48
N THR A 491 -0.21 2.46 4.08
CA THR A 491 1.17 2.19 4.51
C THR A 491 1.81 0.97 3.85
N SER A 492 1.03 0.12 3.19
CA SER A 492 1.44 -1.21 2.70
C SER A 492 1.87 -2.24 3.77
N GLU A 493 1.73 -1.93 5.05
CA GLU A 493 2.29 -2.73 6.14
C GLU A 493 1.28 -3.72 6.73
N VAL A 494 -0.03 -3.44 6.58
CA VAL A 494 -1.07 -4.38 7.06
C VAL A 494 -1.07 -5.67 6.25
N LEU A 495 -0.71 -5.59 4.97
CA LEU A 495 -0.56 -6.77 4.11
C LEU A 495 0.40 -7.81 4.70
N ALA A 496 1.48 -7.37 5.36
CA ALA A 496 2.47 -8.27 5.97
C ALA A 496 1.87 -9.16 7.08
N THR A 497 0.75 -8.78 7.67
CA THR A 497 0.05 -9.63 8.66
C THR A 497 -0.52 -10.90 8.05
N MET A 498 -0.78 -10.91 6.74
CA MET A 498 -1.35 -12.05 6.02
C MET A 498 -0.31 -13.09 5.58
N ASP A 499 0.97 -12.73 5.62
CA ASP A 499 2.08 -13.46 5.01
C ASP A 499 2.16 -14.92 5.53
N HIS A 500 2.18 -15.10 6.85
CA HIS A 500 2.21 -16.42 7.48
C HIS A 500 0.97 -17.26 7.14
N ALA A 501 -0.23 -16.69 7.30
CA ALA A 501 -1.48 -17.43 7.09
C ALA A 501 -1.70 -17.82 5.61
N LEU A 502 -1.30 -16.94 4.68
CA LEU A 502 -1.35 -17.21 3.25
C LEU A 502 -0.34 -18.28 2.85
N SER A 503 0.90 -18.19 3.36
CA SER A 503 1.93 -19.21 3.14
C SER A 503 1.47 -20.57 3.64
N GLU A 504 1.01 -20.67 4.89
CA GLU A 504 0.47 -21.90 5.48
C GLU A 504 -0.71 -22.47 4.66
N PHE A 505 -1.60 -21.60 4.16
CA PHE A 505 -2.71 -22.03 3.32
C PHE A 505 -2.24 -22.66 2.00
N ILE A 506 -1.27 -22.02 1.31
CA ILE A 506 -0.74 -22.50 0.03
C ILE A 506 0.09 -23.77 0.24
N GLU A 507 0.95 -23.81 1.25
CA GLU A 507 1.73 -24.99 1.60
C GLU A 507 0.84 -26.16 2.01
N GLY A 508 -0.23 -25.90 2.77
CA GLY A 508 -1.24 -26.88 3.10
C GLY A 508 -1.86 -27.50 1.84
N MET A 509 -2.24 -26.67 0.86
CA MET A 509 -2.75 -27.14 -0.43
C MET A 509 -1.73 -27.96 -1.22
N ARG A 510 -0.46 -27.53 -1.23
CA ARG A 510 0.63 -28.27 -1.87
C ARG A 510 0.81 -29.64 -1.22
N ASN A 511 0.99 -29.67 0.09
CA ASN A 511 1.32 -30.87 0.85
C ASN A 511 0.18 -31.91 0.82
N SER A 512 -1.08 -31.45 0.69
CA SER A 512 -2.24 -32.33 0.53
C SER A 512 -2.52 -32.74 -0.92
N GLY A 513 -1.71 -32.30 -1.89
CA GLY A 513 -1.91 -32.57 -3.32
C GLY A 513 -3.12 -31.85 -3.94
N GLU A 514 -3.71 -30.85 -3.26
CA GLU A 514 -4.86 -30.10 -3.78
C GLU A 514 -4.50 -29.21 -4.96
N LEU A 515 -3.23 -28.79 -5.10
CA LEU A 515 -2.76 -28.04 -6.27
C LEU A 515 -2.73 -28.88 -7.55
N GLU A 516 -2.74 -30.21 -7.46
CA GLU A 516 -2.71 -31.13 -8.61
C GLU A 516 -4.03 -31.18 -9.38
N ASP A 517 -5.14 -30.71 -8.79
CA ASP A 517 -6.45 -30.64 -9.43
C ASP A 517 -7.10 -29.25 -9.32
N THR A 518 -6.36 -28.24 -8.88
CA THR A 518 -6.87 -26.88 -8.63
C THR A 518 -6.07 -25.82 -9.37
N VAL A 519 -6.74 -24.98 -10.16
CA VAL A 519 -6.19 -23.70 -10.60
C VAL A 519 -6.28 -22.72 -9.45
N PHE A 520 -5.14 -22.30 -8.94
CA PHE A 520 -5.02 -21.33 -7.85
C PHE A 520 -4.56 -20.00 -8.41
N ILE A 521 -5.35 -18.94 -8.20
CA ILE A 521 -5.05 -17.57 -8.63
C ILE A 521 -4.92 -16.72 -7.39
N LEU A 522 -3.82 -15.99 -7.29
CA LEU A 522 -3.61 -14.90 -6.36
C LEU A 522 -3.47 -13.63 -7.18
N GLY A 523 -4.42 -12.70 -7.09
CA GLY A 523 -4.40 -11.49 -7.90
C GLY A 523 -4.93 -10.28 -7.17
N ALA A 524 -4.74 -9.11 -7.76
CA ALA A 524 -5.28 -7.85 -7.29
C ALA A 524 -6.05 -7.16 -8.41
N ASP A 525 -6.95 -6.26 -8.05
CA ASP A 525 -7.72 -5.43 -8.97
C ASP A 525 -6.96 -4.17 -9.40
N HIS A 526 -6.24 -3.55 -8.45
CA HIS A 526 -5.27 -2.48 -8.64
C HIS A 526 -4.20 -2.54 -7.55
N GLY A 527 -3.15 -1.72 -7.65
CA GLY A 527 -2.18 -1.52 -6.59
C GLY A 527 -2.58 -0.42 -5.60
N LEU A 528 -1.69 -0.05 -4.70
CA LEU A 528 -2.04 0.89 -3.64
C LEU A 528 -2.16 2.33 -4.14
N HIS A 529 -3.34 2.94 -4.01
CA HIS A 529 -3.58 4.36 -4.34
C HIS A 529 -3.83 5.25 -3.12
N MET A 530 -3.75 4.69 -1.92
CA MET A 530 -3.88 5.42 -0.67
C MET A 530 -2.48 5.49 -0.05
N GLY A 531 -1.98 6.68 0.25
CA GLY A 531 -0.70 6.83 0.94
C GLY A 531 0.31 7.71 0.22
N LEU A 532 1.37 8.06 0.95
CA LEU A 532 2.36 9.03 0.52
C LEU A 532 3.13 8.54 -0.73
N ASN A 533 3.37 7.24 -0.84
CA ASN A 533 4.07 6.68 -2.00
C ASN A 533 3.32 6.97 -3.31
N PHE A 534 2.00 6.76 -3.33
CA PHE A 534 1.17 7.03 -4.49
C PHE A 534 1.07 8.53 -4.81
N VAL A 535 0.83 9.35 -3.78
CA VAL A 535 0.61 10.78 -3.94
C VAL A 535 1.86 11.49 -4.45
N PHE A 536 3.03 11.19 -3.87
CA PHE A 536 4.24 11.97 -4.05
C PHE A 536 5.25 11.37 -5.03
N THR A 537 5.07 10.12 -5.49
CA THR A 537 6.08 9.46 -6.33
C THR A 537 5.49 8.89 -7.62
N GLN A 538 6.29 8.92 -8.68
CA GLN A 538 5.95 8.25 -9.94
C GLN A 538 5.92 6.72 -9.79
N ASN A 539 6.79 6.15 -8.93
CA ASN A 539 6.80 4.72 -8.69
C ASN A 539 5.49 4.25 -8.03
N GLY A 540 4.97 4.98 -7.03
CA GLY A 540 3.67 4.66 -6.43
C GLY A 540 2.52 4.64 -7.45
N ARG A 541 2.55 5.52 -8.47
CA ARG A 541 1.57 5.51 -9.56
C ARG A 541 1.74 4.31 -10.50
N ILE A 542 2.98 3.93 -10.82
CA ILE A 542 3.28 2.71 -11.59
C ILE A 542 2.79 1.47 -10.83
N GLU A 543 3.07 1.40 -9.53
CA GLU A 543 2.64 0.30 -8.66
C GLU A 543 1.12 0.20 -8.56
N HIS A 544 0.43 1.33 -8.42
CA HIS A 544 -1.04 1.39 -8.48
C HIS A 544 -1.59 0.76 -9.77
N GLN A 545 -0.91 0.98 -10.88
CA GLN A 545 -1.33 0.46 -12.17
C GLN A 545 -0.83 -0.96 -12.47
N ASN A 546 0.11 -1.48 -11.69
CA ASN A 546 0.67 -2.82 -11.81
C ASN A 546 0.27 -3.73 -10.63
N PRO A 547 -1.02 -4.13 -10.55
CA PRO A 547 -1.49 -5.07 -9.53
C PRO A 547 -0.76 -6.41 -9.59
N LEU A 548 -0.74 -7.11 -8.45
CA LEU A 548 -0.28 -8.49 -8.37
C LEU A 548 -1.16 -9.40 -9.25
N PHE A 549 -0.54 -10.31 -10.00
CA PHE A 549 -1.24 -11.47 -10.55
C PHE A 549 -0.28 -12.65 -10.66
N ALA A 550 -0.59 -13.71 -9.92
CA ALA A 550 0.13 -14.97 -9.91
C ALA A 550 -0.84 -16.14 -9.98
N MET A 551 -0.51 -17.17 -10.74
CA MET A 551 -1.35 -18.34 -10.95
C MET A 551 -0.51 -19.61 -10.88
N SER A 552 -1.03 -20.63 -10.20
CA SER A 552 -0.58 -22.02 -10.28
C SER A 552 -1.70 -22.86 -10.90
N MET A 553 -1.34 -23.85 -11.69
CA MET A 553 -2.32 -24.75 -12.31
C MET A 553 -1.84 -26.19 -12.36
N PRO A 554 -2.77 -27.17 -12.46
CA PRO A 554 -2.43 -28.57 -12.62
C PRO A 554 -1.57 -28.84 -13.85
N GLU A 555 -0.64 -29.78 -13.73
CA GLU A 555 0.25 -30.15 -14.84
C GLU A 555 -0.52 -30.63 -16.07
N TYR A 556 -1.59 -31.41 -15.88
CA TYR A 556 -2.42 -31.88 -16.99
C TYR A 556 -3.09 -30.72 -17.75
N LEU A 557 -3.48 -29.66 -17.04
CA LEU A 557 -4.13 -28.49 -17.66
C LEU A 557 -3.10 -27.65 -18.42
N TYR A 558 -1.90 -27.50 -17.86
CA TYR A 558 -0.78 -26.87 -18.54
C TYR A 558 -0.40 -27.60 -19.83
N GLN A 559 -0.26 -28.93 -19.77
CA GLN A 559 0.02 -29.76 -20.94
C GLN A 559 -1.09 -29.67 -21.99
N PHE A 560 -2.35 -29.71 -21.55
CA PHE A 560 -3.50 -29.53 -22.43
C PHE A 560 -3.46 -28.17 -23.15
N ALA A 561 -3.24 -27.09 -22.41
CA ALA A 561 -3.15 -25.74 -22.99
C ALA A 561 -1.97 -25.62 -23.97
N ASN A 562 -0.84 -26.26 -23.68
CA ASN A 562 0.32 -26.27 -24.58
C ASN A 562 0.13 -27.12 -25.84
N ALA A 563 -0.63 -28.22 -25.75
CA ALA A 563 -0.86 -29.12 -26.87
C ALA A 563 -1.90 -28.58 -27.87
N TYR A 564 -2.90 -27.84 -27.37
CA TYR A 564 -4.03 -27.36 -28.17
C TYR A 564 -3.85 -25.97 -28.76
N GLN A 565 -2.76 -25.28 -28.44
CA GLN A 565 -2.55 -23.92 -28.91
C GLN A 565 -1.32 -23.79 -29.78
N GLU A 566 -1.47 -22.97 -30.81
CA GLU A 566 -0.35 -22.58 -31.65
C GLU A 566 0.71 -21.91 -30.78
N ARG A 567 1.94 -22.41 -30.91
CA ARG A 567 3.10 -21.74 -30.29
C ARG A 567 3.20 -20.33 -30.87
N THR A 568 3.67 -19.40 -30.06
CA THR A 568 3.98 -18.06 -30.56
C THR A 568 5.12 -18.12 -31.58
N ASP A 569 5.32 -17.05 -32.34
CA ASP A 569 6.42 -16.91 -33.32
C ASP A 569 7.82 -17.16 -32.71
N GLY A 570 7.95 -17.13 -31.38
CA GLY A 570 9.17 -17.47 -30.63
C GLY A 570 9.20 -18.87 -30.00
N GLY A 571 8.26 -19.76 -30.33
CA GLY A 571 8.21 -21.13 -29.81
C GLY A 571 7.78 -21.26 -28.33
N LEU A 572 7.40 -20.15 -27.69
CA LEU A 572 6.99 -20.13 -26.29
C LEU A 572 5.57 -20.69 -26.11
N SER A 573 5.34 -21.33 -24.97
CA SER A 573 3.97 -21.63 -24.53
C SER A 573 3.17 -20.32 -24.34
N PRO A 574 1.86 -20.32 -24.59
CA PRO A 574 0.98 -19.19 -24.33
C PRO A 574 1.16 -18.52 -22.96
N PHE A 575 1.30 -19.32 -21.89
CA PHE A 575 1.49 -18.79 -20.54
C PHE A 575 2.81 -18.04 -20.39
N LYS A 576 3.92 -18.64 -20.84
CA LYS A 576 5.23 -17.98 -20.82
C LYS A 576 5.29 -16.72 -21.65
N ALA A 577 4.58 -16.68 -22.78
CA ALA A 577 4.46 -15.46 -23.54
C ALA A 577 3.65 -14.40 -22.77
N ASN A 578 2.56 -14.79 -22.11
CA ASN A 578 1.69 -13.89 -21.36
C ASN A 578 2.35 -13.31 -20.09
N GLU A 579 3.35 -13.97 -19.49
CA GLU A 579 4.11 -13.41 -18.34
C GLU A 579 4.67 -12.02 -18.65
N GLN A 580 5.03 -11.76 -19.92
CA GLN A 580 5.64 -10.50 -20.37
C GLN A 580 4.76 -9.66 -21.30
N ARG A 581 3.53 -10.10 -21.59
CA ARG A 581 2.59 -9.34 -22.42
C ARG A 581 1.70 -8.46 -21.58
N LEU A 582 1.16 -7.41 -22.20
CA LEU A 582 0.18 -6.54 -21.55
C LEU A 582 -1.12 -7.32 -21.30
N MET A 583 -1.38 -7.60 -20.02
CA MET A 583 -2.55 -8.31 -19.53
C MET A 583 -3.41 -7.38 -18.68
N THR A 584 -4.70 -7.64 -18.59
CA THR A 584 -5.66 -6.82 -17.85
C THR A 584 -6.68 -7.70 -17.13
N PRO A 585 -7.51 -7.14 -16.25
CA PRO A 585 -8.59 -7.90 -15.61
C PRO A 585 -9.56 -8.57 -16.60
N PHE A 586 -9.70 -8.06 -17.84
CA PHE A 586 -10.54 -8.71 -18.85
C PHE A 586 -10.12 -10.16 -19.12
N GLU A 587 -8.81 -10.43 -19.19
CA GLU A 587 -8.32 -11.79 -19.39
C GLU A 587 -8.67 -12.72 -18.22
N THR A 588 -8.77 -12.18 -16.99
CA THR A 588 -9.23 -12.93 -15.82
C THR A 588 -10.68 -13.42 -15.99
N HIS A 589 -11.59 -12.57 -16.48
CA HIS A 589 -12.96 -13.00 -16.77
C HIS A 589 -13.00 -14.11 -17.82
N TYR A 590 -12.22 -13.94 -18.89
CA TYR A 590 -12.18 -14.87 -20.02
C TYR A 590 -11.19 -16.02 -19.84
N THR A 591 -10.60 -16.18 -18.64
CA THR A 591 -9.54 -17.16 -18.36
C THR A 591 -9.94 -18.53 -18.87
N PHE A 592 -11.17 -18.96 -18.62
CA PHE A 592 -11.66 -20.30 -19.01
C PHE A 592 -12.52 -20.30 -20.28
N ARG A 593 -12.65 -19.14 -20.94
CA ARG A 593 -13.21 -19.01 -22.30
C ARG A 593 -12.14 -18.92 -23.40
N ARG A 594 -10.85 -19.04 -23.02
CA ARG A 594 -9.61 -19.18 -23.82
C ARG A 594 -8.57 -18.08 -23.55
N SER A 595 -8.92 -16.93 -22.98
CA SER A 595 -8.06 -15.73 -23.08
C SER A 595 -6.72 -15.80 -22.32
N LEU A 596 -6.69 -16.27 -21.06
CA LEU A 596 -5.41 -16.50 -20.35
C LEU A 596 -4.66 -17.71 -20.88
N PHE A 597 -5.39 -18.70 -21.39
CA PHE A 597 -4.78 -19.88 -21.99
C PHE A 597 -4.17 -19.53 -23.33
N SER A 598 -4.67 -18.52 -24.05
CA SER A 598 -4.19 -18.02 -25.35
C SER A 598 -3.12 -16.96 -25.22
N ALA A 599 -2.14 -17.04 -26.10
CA ALA A 599 -1.05 -16.09 -26.16
C ALA A 599 -1.61 -14.73 -26.66
N GLN A 600 -1.53 -13.68 -25.83
CA GLN A 600 -2.00 -12.33 -26.22
C GLN A 600 -1.16 -11.73 -27.35
N LYS A 601 -1.66 -10.74 -28.09
CA LYS A 601 -0.88 -10.11 -29.17
C LYS A 601 0.42 -9.51 -28.60
N ALA A 602 1.56 -9.79 -29.25
CA ALA A 602 2.84 -9.12 -28.91
C ALA A 602 2.75 -7.64 -29.26
N GLY A 603 3.25 -6.76 -28.39
CA GLY A 603 3.14 -5.31 -28.62
C GLY A 603 1.70 -4.78 -28.59
N ARG A 604 0.80 -5.48 -27.89
CA ARG A 604 -0.57 -5.03 -27.65
C ARG A 604 -0.57 -3.63 -27.05
N THR A 605 -1.35 -2.72 -27.65
CA THR A 605 -1.48 -1.34 -27.15
C THR A 605 -2.44 -1.28 -25.96
N CYS A 606 -2.38 -0.19 -25.17
CA CYS A 606 -3.36 0.05 -24.11
C CYS A 606 -4.80 0.11 -24.62
N GLU A 607 -5.01 0.70 -25.80
CA GLU A 607 -6.33 0.78 -26.42
C GLU A 607 -6.87 -0.61 -26.76
N GLU A 608 -6.04 -1.47 -27.38
CA GLU A 608 -6.36 -2.88 -27.64
C GLU A 608 -6.56 -3.69 -26.33
N ALA A 609 -5.99 -3.21 -25.22
CA ALA A 609 -6.16 -3.76 -23.89
C ALA A 609 -7.36 -3.20 -23.12
N GLY A 610 -8.10 -2.24 -23.69
CA GLY A 610 -9.23 -1.59 -23.01
C GLY A 610 -8.80 -0.67 -21.86
N ILE A 611 -7.54 -0.23 -21.85
CA ILE A 611 -6.99 0.73 -20.88
C ILE A 611 -7.15 2.14 -21.45
N GLY A 612 -7.80 3.03 -20.70
CA GLY A 612 -8.00 4.41 -21.11
C GLY A 612 -6.68 5.15 -21.34
N ALA A 613 -6.61 6.00 -22.36
CA ALA A 613 -5.37 6.69 -22.77
C ALA A 613 -4.72 7.52 -21.63
N SER A 614 -5.52 8.18 -20.80
CA SER A 614 -5.05 8.95 -19.63
C SER A 614 -4.52 8.09 -18.48
N TYR A 615 -4.79 6.78 -18.53
CA TYR A 615 -4.46 5.82 -17.49
C TYR A 615 -3.43 4.79 -17.95
N CYS A 616 -3.05 4.81 -19.22
CA CYS A 616 -2.06 3.94 -19.81
C CYS A 616 -0.65 4.35 -19.35
N MET A 617 0.05 3.45 -18.66
CA MET A 617 1.49 3.62 -18.37
C MET A 617 2.40 2.70 -19.14
N CYS A 618 1.86 2.14 -20.20
CA CYS A 618 2.56 1.37 -21.20
C CYS A 618 2.82 2.22 -22.45
N LYS A 619 4.07 2.26 -22.93
CA LYS A 619 4.37 2.67 -24.31
C LYS A 619 5.04 1.53 -25.04
N VAL A 620 4.50 1.17 -26.19
CA VAL A 620 5.21 0.32 -27.15
C VAL A 620 6.21 1.23 -27.85
N PRO A 621 7.53 0.97 -27.77
CA PRO A 621 8.51 1.77 -28.49
C PRO A 621 8.19 1.71 -29.98
N GLU A 622 8.08 2.85 -30.65
CA GLU A 622 8.01 2.88 -32.10
C GLU A 622 9.24 2.13 -32.64
N SER A 623 9.03 1.17 -33.55
CA SER A 623 10.13 0.54 -34.25
C SER A 623 10.94 1.64 -34.90
N ARG A 624 12.21 1.81 -34.49
CA ARG A 624 13.14 2.69 -35.21
C ARG A 624 13.26 2.11 -36.62
N ASN A 625 12.51 2.70 -37.56
CA ASN A 625 12.65 2.43 -38.99
C ASN A 625 14.02 2.87 -39.47
#